data_AF-A0A0E3V7U5-F1
#
_entry.id   AF-A0A0E3V7U5-F1
#
_cell.length_a   1.000
_cell.length_b   1.000
_cell.length_c   1.000
_cell.angle_alpha   90.00
_cell.angle_beta   90.00
_cell.angle_gamma   90.00
#
_symmetry.space_group_name_H-M   'P 1'
#
loop_
_entity.id
_entity.type
_entity.pdbx_description
1 polymer ?
#
loop_
_entity_poly.entity_id
_entity_poly.type
_entity_poly.pdbx_seq_one_letter_code
_entity_poly.pdbx_strand_id
1 'polypeptide(L)'
;MVYSRQVCFEGPPPSIPDIIERVRQRTGIKANYLASKWLLANPLDSNDVFSLYAEGECCLLLINEGTETELLRATLYTLLELGGYYQDWYE
;
A
#
# COMPACT_ATOMS: atom_id res chain seq x y z
N MET A 1 -10.75 14.78 1.15
CA MET A 1 -11.48 13.54 0.80
C MET A 1 -10.61 12.39 1.24
N VAL A 2 -11.18 11.41 1.94
CA VAL A 2 -10.45 10.22 2.41
C VAL A 2 -10.78 9.06 1.47
N TYR A 3 -9.77 8.34 1.03
CA TYR A 3 -9.89 7.17 0.18
C TYR A 3 -9.32 5.96 0.91
N SER A 4 -10.10 4.87 0.96
CA SER A 4 -9.65 3.60 1.51
C SER A 4 -9.74 2.51 0.44
N ARG A 5 -8.73 1.65 0.37
CA ARG A 5 -8.75 0.46 -0.48
C ARG A 5 -8.23 -0.73 0.30
N GLN A 6 -8.98 -1.82 0.29
CA GLN A 6 -8.59 -3.09 0.86
C GLN A 6 -8.08 -4.01 -0.24
N VAL A 7 -6.93 -4.65 -0.02
CA VAL A 7 -6.37 -5.65 -0.91
C VAL A 7 -6.20 -6.95 -0.14
N CYS A 8 -6.90 -8.00 -0.59
CA CYS A 8 -6.90 -9.31 0.03
C CYS A 8 -6.09 -10.32 -0.79
N PHE A 9 -5.69 -11.40 -0.14
CA PHE A 9 -4.88 -12.48 -0.70
C PHE A 9 -5.51 -13.84 -0.35
N GLU A 10 -5.21 -14.88 -1.13
CA GLU A 10 -5.68 -16.25 -0.81
C GLU A 10 -5.01 -16.84 0.44
N GLY A 11 -3.90 -16.24 0.88
CA GLY A 11 -3.18 -16.57 2.11
C GLY A 11 -2.63 -15.32 2.79
N PRO A 12 -1.58 -15.43 3.62
CA PRO A 12 -0.98 -14.29 4.28
C PRO A 12 -0.51 -13.25 3.26
N PRO A 13 -0.75 -11.95 3.50
CA PRO A 13 -0.30 -10.90 2.59
C PRO A 13 1.25 -10.82 2.58
N PRO A 14 1.84 -10.27 1.51
CA PRO A 14 3.26 -9.94 1.47
C PRO A 14 3.67 -9.05 2.65
N SER A 15 4.89 -9.23 3.15
CA SER A 15 5.39 -8.40 4.25
C SER A 15 5.58 -6.95 3.79
N ILE A 16 5.42 -5.99 4.71
CA ILE A 16 5.63 -4.57 4.42
C ILE A 16 7.03 -4.30 3.83
N PRO A 17 8.14 -4.88 4.35
CA PRO A 17 9.45 -4.76 3.72
C PRO A 17 9.51 -5.25 2.27
N ASP A 18 8.86 -6.39 1.95
CA ASP A 18 8.84 -6.91 0.58
C ASP A 18 8.07 -5.99 -0.37
N ILE A 19 6.95 -5.42 0.10
CA ILE A 19 6.16 -4.44 -0.64
C ILE A 19 7.01 -3.21 -0.95
N ILE A 20 7.70 -2.65 0.05
CA ILE A 20 8.57 -1.48 -0.12
C ILE A 20 9.68 -1.75 -1.13
N GLU A 21 10.32 -2.91 -1.03
CA GLU A 21 11.41 -3.27 -1.95
C GLU A 21 10.90 -3.39 -3.40
N ARG A 22 9.72 -4.00 -3.61
CA ARG A 22 9.10 -4.07 -4.94
C ARG A 22 8.68 -2.70 -5.47
N VAL A 23 8.11 -1.85 -4.64
CA VAL A 23 7.77 -0.47 -5.01
C VAL A 23 9.02 0.32 -5.39
N ARG A 24 10.11 0.16 -4.63
CA ARG A 24 11.43 0.77 -4.94
C ARG A 24 11.98 0.29 -6.27
N GLN A 25 11.89 -1.00 -6.56
CA GLN A 25 12.35 -1.55 -7.84
C GLN A 25 11.54 -1.01 -9.03
N ARG A 26 10.24 -0.77 -8.85
CA ARG A 26 9.37 -0.21 -9.89
C ARG A 26 9.60 1.28 -10.13
N THR A 27 9.69 2.07 -9.07
CA THR A 27 9.59 3.54 -9.13
C THR A 27 10.89 4.27 -8.82
N GLY A 28 11.86 3.58 -8.19
CA GLY A 28 13.04 4.20 -7.58
C GLY A 28 12.76 4.86 -6.22
N ILE A 29 11.50 4.96 -5.78
CA ILE A 29 11.13 5.60 -4.52
C ILE A 29 11.60 4.75 -3.34
N LYS A 30 12.42 5.34 -2.47
CA LYS A 30 12.87 4.72 -1.21
C LYS A 30 11.90 5.04 -0.09
N ALA A 31 10.72 4.46 -0.15
CA ALA A 31 9.68 4.69 0.84
C ALA A 31 10.13 4.26 2.24
N ASN A 32 9.73 5.01 3.25
CA ASN A 32 9.97 4.70 4.65
C ASN A 32 8.67 4.30 5.33
N TYR A 33 8.67 3.17 6.03
CA TYR A 33 7.52 2.72 6.79
C TYR A 33 7.68 3.01 8.27
N LEU A 34 6.84 3.90 8.77
CA LEU A 34 6.76 4.28 10.17
C LEU A 34 5.78 3.35 10.89
N ALA A 35 6.27 2.20 11.34
CA ALA A 35 5.44 1.16 11.97
C ALA A 35 4.62 1.65 13.18
N SER A 36 5.12 2.62 13.95
CA SER A 36 4.40 3.21 15.11
C SER A 36 3.17 4.04 14.71
N LYS A 37 3.04 4.38 13.44
CA LYS A 37 1.93 5.17 12.88
C LYS A 37 1.23 4.47 11.71
N TRP A 38 1.70 3.29 11.32
CA TRP A 38 1.26 2.58 10.12
C TRP A 38 1.31 3.43 8.84
N LEU A 39 2.31 4.29 8.72
CA LEU A 39 2.44 5.22 7.58
C LEU A 39 3.56 4.77 6.66
N LEU A 40 3.27 4.75 5.36
CA LEU A 40 4.27 4.67 4.31
C LEU A 40 4.44 6.04 3.68
N ALA A 41 5.66 6.57 3.71
CA ALA A 41 5.96 7.93 3.26
C ALA A 41 7.12 7.95 2.26
N ASN A 42 6.99 8.74 1.21
CA ASN A 42 8.09 9.12 0.34
C ASN A 42 8.94 10.20 1.03
N PRO A 43 10.23 9.95 1.30
CA PRO A 43 11.07 10.95 1.97
C PRO A 43 11.35 12.19 1.11
N LEU A 44 11.09 12.14 -0.19
CA LEU A 44 11.33 13.25 -1.13
C LEU A 44 10.09 14.11 -1.39
N ASP A 45 8.90 13.65 -1.01
CA ASP A 45 7.65 14.39 -1.14
C ASP A 45 6.77 14.17 0.10
N SER A 46 6.62 15.22 0.92
CA SER A 46 5.84 15.16 2.15
C SER A 46 4.34 14.97 1.96
N ASN A 47 3.82 15.21 0.75
CA ASN A 47 2.43 14.95 0.40
C ASN A 47 2.21 13.51 -0.08
N ASP A 48 3.28 12.80 -0.39
CA ASP A 48 3.26 11.42 -0.89
C ASP A 48 3.37 10.44 0.28
N VAL A 49 2.28 10.38 1.05
CA VAL A 49 2.17 9.59 2.28
C VAL A 49 0.77 9.00 2.41
N PHE A 50 0.68 7.74 2.85
CA PHE A 50 -0.58 7.08 3.13
C PHE A 50 -0.42 6.04 4.24
N SER A 51 -1.52 5.62 4.85
CA SER A 51 -1.54 4.57 5.86
C SER A 51 -1.61 3.20 5.21
N LEU A 52 -0.81 2.25 5.71
CA LEU A 52 -0.75 0.87 5.27
C LEU A 52 -0.66 -0.06 6.48
N TYR A 53 -1.64 -0.94 6.66
CA TYR A 53 -1.62 -1.92 7.75
C TYR A 53 -2.37 -3.19 7.40
N ALA A 54 -2.08 -4.27 8.13
CA ALA A 54 -2.81 -5.52 8.01
C ALA A 54 -4.20 -5.40 8.63
N GLU A 55 -5.19 -5.90 7.90
CA GLU A 55 -6.57 -6.00 8.34
C GLU A 55 -6.98 -7.48 8.32
N GLY A 56 -7.05 -8.09 9.50
CA GLY A 56 -7.22 -9.54 9.63
C GLY A 56 -5.97 -10.31 9.21
N GLU A 57 -6.16 -11.56 8.78
CA GLU A 57 -5.05 -12.48 8.46
C GLU A 57 -4.61 -12.42 6.99
N CYS A 58 -5.49 -11.97 6.08
CA CYS A 58 -5.29 -12.10 4.64
C CYS A 58 -5.39 -10.78 3.86
N CYS A 59 -5.62 -9.65 4.51
CA CYS A 59 -5.85 -8.38 3.83
C CYS A 59 -4.94 -7.26 4.33
N LEU A 60 -4.65 -6.31 3.44
CA LEU A 60 -4.00 -5.05 3.73
C LEU A 60 -4.98 -3.91 3.45
N LEU A 61 -5.10 -2.99 4.39
CA LEU A 61 -5.88 -1.78 4.25
C LEU A 61 -4.96 -0.59 3.98
N LEU A 62 -5.26 0.12 2.89
CA LEU A 62 -4.59 1.35 2.48
C LEU A 62 -5.55 2.52 2.69
N ILE A 63 -5.12 3.55 3.40
CA ILE A 63 -5.91 4.78 3.61
C ILE A 63 -5.09 5.98 3.20
N ASN A 64 -5.63 6.77 2.27
CA ASN A 64 -5.03 8.00 1.79
C ASN A 64 -5.94 9.19 2.07
N GLU A 65 -5.35 10.30 2.52
CA GLU A 65 -6.05 11.56 2.70
C GLU A 65 -5.60 12.54 1.62
N GLY A 66 -6.52 13.05 0.81
CA GLY A 66 -6.21 14.00 -0.25
C GLY A 66 -6.14 13.36 -1.64
N THR A 67 -5.22 13.83 -2.47
CA THR A 67 -5.07 13.37 -3.86
C THR A 67 -4.34 12.04 -3.91
N GLU A 68 -4.66 11.20 -4.90
CA GLU A 68 -3.86 10.00 -5.18
C GLU A 68 -2.42 10.39 -5.48
N THR A 69 -1.48 9.67 -4.87
CA THR A 69 -0.05 9.94 -4.96
C THR A 69 0.65 8.84 -5.75
N GLU A 70 1.87 9.11 -6.22
CA GLU A 70 2.64 8.14 -6.99
C GLU A 70 2.97 6.89 -6.16
N LEU A 71 3.33 7.05 -4.88
CA LEU A 71 3.62 5.93 -3.99
C LEU A 71 2.38 5.07 -3.73
N LEU A 72 1.22 5.68 -3.48
CA LEU A 72 -0.03 4.94 -3.27
C LEU A 72 -0.37 4.10 -4.50
N ARG A 73 -0.34 4.72 -5.68
CA ARG A 73 -0.63 4.05 -6.94
C ARG A 73 0.35 2.90 -7.21
N ALA A 74 1.65 3.15 -7.03
CA ALA A 74 2.68 2.12 -7.20
C ALA A 74 2.53 0.96 -6.21
N THR A 75 2.12 1.26 -4.97
CA THR A 75 1.86 0.25 -3.94
C THR A 75 0.67 -0.61 -4.33
N LEU A 76 -0.46 -0.01 -4.74
CA LEU A 76 -1.63 -0.74 -5.19
C LEU A 76 -1.32 -1.69 -6.36
N TYR A 77 -0.63 -1.20 -7.40
CA TYR A 77 -0.19 -2.05 -8.51
C TYR A 77 0.72 -3.20 -8.04
N THR A 78 1.64 -2.91 -7.12
CA THR A 78 2.55 -3.93 -6.58
C THR A 78 1.80 -5.01 -5.81
N LEU A 79 0.78 -4.64 -5.02
CA LEU A 79 -0.04 -5.61 -4.30
C LEU A 79 -0.84 -6.51 -5.25
N LEU A 80 -1.41 -5.94 -6.32
CA LEU A 80 -2.12 -6.71 -7.34
C LEU A 80 -1.18 -7.68 -8.09
N GLU A 81 0.02 -7.25 -8.46
CA GLU A 81 1.02 -8.12 -9.10
C GLU A 81 1.50 -9.26 -8.20
N LEU A 82 1.45 -9.07 -6.87
CA LEU A 82 1.77 -10.11 -5.88
C LEU A 82 0.59 -11.07 -5.61
N GLY A 83 -0.47 -11.01 -6.42
CA GLY A 83 -1.65 -11.87 -6.29
C GLY A 83 -2.76 -11.29 -5.41
N GLY A 84 -2.68 -10.01 -5.06
CA GLY A 84 -3.73 -9.32 -4.34
C GLY A 84 -4.95 -9.06 -5.22
N TYR A 85 -6.13 -9.04 -4.62
CA TYR A 85 -7.38 -8.70 -5.29
C TYR A 85 -8.21 -7.75 -4.42
N TYR A 86 -9.09 -6.97 -5.06
CA TYR A 86 -10.03 -6.11 -4.35
C TYR A 86 -11.24 -6.93 -3.93
N GLN A 87 -11.64 -6.82 -2.66
CA GLN A 87 -12.83 -7.50 -2.17
C GLN A 87 -14.13 -6.81 -2.64
N ASP A 88 -14.04 -5.58 -3.13
CA ASP A 88 -15.09 -4.88 -3.88
C ASP A 88 -15.23 -5.46 -5.31
N TRP A 89 -15.54 -6.76 -5.42
CA TRP A 89 -15.96 -7.39 -6.66
C TRP A 89 -17.43 -7.80 -6.49
N TYR A 90 -18.33 -6.83 -6.56
CA TYR A 90 -19.72 -7.11 -6.87
C TYR A 90 -19.86 -7.10 -8.39
N GLU A 91 -20.25 -8.24 -8.97
CA GLU A 91 -20.83 -8.33 -10.31
C GLU A 91 -22.16 -7.56 -10.39
#